data_AF-A0A7C1NN26-F1
#
_entry.id   AF-A0A7C1NN26-F1
#
_cell.length_a   1.000
_cell.length_b   1.000
_cell.length_c   1.000
_cell.angle_alpha   90.00
_cell.angle_beta   90.00
_cell.angle_gamma   90.00
#
_symmetry.space_group_name_H-M   'P 1'
#
loop_
_entity.id
_entity.type
_entity.pdbx_description
1 polymer ?
#
loop_
_entity_poly.entity_id
_entity_poly.type
_entity_poly.pdbx_seq_one_letter_code
_entity_poly.pdbx_strand_id
1 'polypeptide(L)'
;MQSAQFKVEKKLLVKRRGELLGKTTKSQAKALKIVRNIAVDIFNYKVFSERILMPYILDIVIQEVKAGIELDGSVHNDSDGYDNRRDDLLWSQYKMKVYRFKNEDVFTPAFTQAIWDICIRGVDDYIVKIAYEAQRSGITINAKHFMPIPSLIKKYTAE
;
A
#
# COMPACT_ATOMS: atom_id res chain seq x y z
N MET A 1 4.10 15.19 -29.43
CA MET A 1 5.11 14.11 -29.30
C MET A 1 5.00 13.33 -28.00
N GLN A 2 4.76 13.93 -26.82
CA GLN A 2 4.63 13.22 -25.52
C GLN A 2 3.53 12.13 -25.48
N SER A 3 2.42 12.29 -26.21
CA SER A 3 1.28 11.35 -26.16
C SER A 3 1.55 10.00 -26.85
N ALA A 4 2.42 9.97 -27.85
CA ALA A 4 2.79 8.73 -28.55
C ALA A 4 3.74 7.89 -27.68
N GLN A 5 4.74 8.53 -27.08
CA GLN A 5 5.68 7.90 -26.16
C GLN A 5 4.98 7.32 -24.92
N PHE A 6 4.05 8.07 -24.32
CA PHE A 6 3.23 7.58 -23.20
C PHE A 6 2.39 6.34 -23.57
N LYS A 7 1.81 6.30 -24.78
CA LYS A 7 1.06 5.14 -25.26
C LYS A 7 1.94 3.90 -25.43
N VAL A 8 3.18 4.07 -25.88
CA VAL A 8 4.16 2.98 -26.04
C VAL A 8 4.58 2.43 -24.68
N GLU A 9 4.98 3.29 -23.74
CA GLU A 9 5.36 2.90 -22.38
C GLU A 9 4.23 2.15 -21.65
N LYS A 10 2.99 2.65 -21.76
CA LYS A 10 1.82 1.98 -21.19
C LYS A 10 1.62 0.58 -21.76
N LYS A 11 1.78 0.40 -23.09
CA LYS A 11 1.67 -0.94 -23.72
C LYS A 11 2.75 -1.89 -23.21
N LEU A 12 3.98 -1.40 -23.03
CA LEU A 12 5.09 -2.20 -22.49
C LEU A 12 4.81 -2.67 -21.05
N LEU A 13 4.28 -1.79 -20.20
CA LEU A 13 3.94 -2.15 -18.81
C LEU A 13 2.78 -3.13 -18.73
N VAL A 14 1.77 -3.00 -19.60
CA VAL A 14 0.68 -3.99 -19.67
C VAL A 14 1.20 -5.37 -20.07
N LYS A 15 2.11 -5.44 -21.04
CA LYS A 15 2.76 -6.70 -21.43
C LYS A 15 3.54 -7.30 -20.27
N ARG A 16 4.40 -6.50 -19.62
CA ARG A 16 5.22 -6.92 -18.47
C ARG A 16 4.36 -7.42 -17.31
N ARG A 17 3.27 -6.73 -16.99
CA ARG A 17 2.28 -7.17 -15.98
C ARG A 17 1.73 -8.56 -16.30
N GLY A 18 1.36 -8.82 -17.56
CA GLY A 18 0.87 -10.12 -17.99
C GLY A 18 1.90 -11.24 -17.77
N GLU A 19 3.17 -10.96 -18.03
CA GLU A 19 4.28 -11.90 -17.77
C GLU A 19 4.51 -12.14 -16.27
N LEU A 20 4.34 -11.11 -15.43
CA LEU A 20 4.50 -11.19 -13.97
C LEU A 20 3.38 -12.02 -13.30
N LEU A 21 2.14 -11.86 -13.74
CA LEU A 21 1.00 -12.62 -13.20
C LEU A 21 1.14 -14.14 -13.39
N GLY A 22 1.96 -14.59 -14.34
CA GLY A 22 2.29 -16.01 -14.54
C GLY A 22 3.49 -16.52 -13.73
N LYS A 23 4.18 -15.66 -12.97
CA LYS A 23 5.45 -15.95 -12.29
C LYS A 23 5.45 -15.56 -10.80
N THR A 24 4.28 -15.56 -10.16
CA THR A 24 4.14 -15.21 -8.74
C THR A 24 5.10 -16.01 -7.87
N THR A 25 5.99 -15.31 -7.19
CA THR A 25 6.96 -15.90 -6.26
C THR A 25 6.27 -16.33 -4.95
N LYS A 26 6.93 -17.21 -4.17
CA LYS A 26 6.42 -17.62 -2.85
C LYS A 26 6.26 -16.43 -1.90
N SER A 27 7.18 -15.47 -1.93
CA SER A 27 7.11 -14.24 -1.13
C SER A 27 5.92 -13.38 -1.57
N GLN A 28 5.73 -13.13 -2.87
CA GLN A 28 4.57 -12.38 -3.37
C GLN A 28 3.23 -13.01 -2.96
N ALA A 29 3.10 -14.33 -3.11
CA ALA A 29 1.88 -15.04 -2.71
C ALA A 29 1.62 -14.93 -1.19
N LYS A 30 2.67 -15.09 -0.38
CA LYS A 30 2.58 -14.99 1.09
C LYS A 30 2.25 -13.55 1.53
N ALA A 31 2.92 -12.55 0.95
CA ALA A 31 2.68 -11.15 1.23
C ALA A 31 1.25 -10.76 0.86
N LEU A 32 0.77 -11.13 -0.33
CA LEU A 32 -0.60 -10.84 -0.76
C LEU A 32 -1.62 -11.46 0.19
N LYS A 33 -1.39 -12.69 0.66
CA LYS A 33 -2.25 -13.33 1.66
C LYS A 33 -2.29 -12.54 2.97
N ILE A 34 -1.13 -12.16 3.52
CA ILE A 34 -1.05 -11.38 4.76
C ILE A 34 -1.74 -10.03 4.59
N VAL A 35 -1.46 -9.32 3.50
CA VAL A 35 -2.05 -8.01 3.22
C VAL A 35 -3.57 -8.11 3.09
N ARG A 36 -4.11 -9.13 2.41
CA ARG A 36 -5.57 -9.32 2.32
C ARG A 36 -6.19 -9.62 3.68
N ASN A 37 -5.59 -10.53 4.45
CA ASN A 37 -6.09 -10.88 5.78
C ASN A 37 -6.18 -9.68 6.73
N ILE A 38 -5.28 -8.71 6.60
CA ILE A 38 -5.32 -7.49 7.41
C ILE A 38 -6.19 -6.44 6.73
N ALA A 39 -5.76 -5.94 5.57
CA ALA A 39 -6.38 -4.78 4.94
C ALA A 39 -7.82 -5.05 4.48
N VAL A 40 -8.11 -6.23 3.92
CA VAL A 40 -9.47 -6.56 3.46
C VAL A 40 -10.32 -7.03 4.64
N ASP A 41 -9.90 -8.07 5.35
CA ASP A 41 -10.80 -8.74 6.30
C ASP A 41 -11.02 -7.93 7.59
N ILE A 42 -10.04 -7.12 8.01
CA ILE A 42 -10.11 -6.32 9.25
C ILE A 42 -10.50 -4.87 8.95
N PHE A 43 -9.85 -4.25 7.97
CA PHE A 43 -10.05 -2.82 7.67
C PHE A 43 -11.03 -2.56 6.52
N ASN A 44 -11.48 -3.59 5.79
CA ASN A 44 -12.37 -3.45 4.63
C ASN A 44 -11.80 -2.53 3.53
N TYR A 45 -10.50 -2.58 3.32
CA TYR A 45 -9.77 -1.84 2.28
C TYR A 45 -9.66 -2.66 0.99
N LYS A 46 -9.53 -1.94 -0.13
CA LYS A 46 -9.32 -2.52 -1.45
C LYS A 46 -7.84 -2.78 -1.69
N VAL A 47 -7.53 -4.05 -1.98
CA VAL A 47 -6.17 -4.52 -2.29
C VAL A 47 -6.07 -4.95 -3.75
N PHE A 48 -5.05 -4.47 -4.45
CA PHE A 48 -4.74 -4.81 -5.84
C PHE A 48 -3.34 -5.40 -5.91
N SER A 49 -3.15 -6.46 -6.71
CA SER A 49 -1.83 -6.98 -7.05
C SER A 49 -1.39 -6.51 -8.44
N GLU A 50 -0.07 -6.36 -8.62
CA GLU A 50 0.58 -6.03 -9.89
C GLU A 50 -0.05 -4.79 -10.54
N ARG A 51 -0.30 -3.74 -9.75
CA ARG A 51 -1.04 -2.56 -10.21
C ARG A 51 -0.10 -1.63 -10.95
N ILE A 52 -0.42 -1.38 -12.23
CA ILE A 52 0.29 -0.40 -13.05
C ILE A 52 -0.05 1.00 -12.54
N LEU A 53 0.96 1.71 -12.05
CA LEU A 53 0.98 3.14 -11.79
C LEU A 53 2.15 3.72 -12.54
N MET A 54 1.88 4.19 -13.77
CA MET A 54 2.90 4.65 -14.73
C MET A 54 3.95 5.54 -14.05
N PRO A 55 5.26 5.34 -14.32
CA PRO A 55 5.86 4.31 -15.17
C PRO A 55 6.10 2.95 -14.49
N TYR A 56 5.47 2.65 -13.35
CA TYR A 56 5.78 1.50 -12.49
C TYR A 56 4.67 0.45 -12.42
N ILE A 57 5.04 -0.74 -11.96
CA ILE A 57 4.12 -1.81 -11.55
C ILE A 57 4.43 -2.06 -10.08
N LEU A 58 3.46 -1.80 -9.20
CA LEU A 58 3.58 -2.11 -7.78
C LEU A 58 3.09 -3.54 -7.54
N ASP A 59 3.84 -4.32 -6.76
CA ASP A 59 3.47 -5.70 -6.44
C ASP A 59 2.10 -5.75 -5.74
N ILE A 60 1.89 -4.88 -4.74
CA ILE A 60 0.64 -4.78 -3.98
C ILE A 60 0.28 -3.31 -3.72
N VAL A 61 -1.01 -2.97 -3.81
CA VAL A 61 -1.54 -1.63 -3.48
C VAL A 61 -2.73 -1.74 -2.54
N ILE A 62 -2.70 -0.96 -1.46
CA ILE A 62 -3.84 -0.74 -0.55
C ILE A 62 -4.39 0.67 -0.84
N GLN A 63 -5.59 0.74 -1.39
CA GLN A 63 -6.10 1.97 -2.02
C GLN A 63 -6.43 3.07 -1.01
N GLU A 64 -7.11 2.73 0.09
CA GLU A 64 -7.66 3.67 1.06
C GLU A 64 -6.57 4.45 1.79
N VAL A 65 -5.46 3.77 2.09
CA VAL A 65 -4.28 4.36 2.75
C VAL A 65 -3.21 4.82 1.77
N LYS A 66 -3.49 4.74 0.47
CA LYS A 66 -2.57 5.06 -0.63
C LYS A 66 -1.17 4.48 -0.41
N ALA A 67 -1.12 3.20 -0.06
CA ALA A 67 0.14 2.47 0.13
C ALA A 67 0.43 1.57 -1.07
N GLY A 68 1.64 1.72 -1.62
CA GLY A 68 2.26 0.76 -2.50
C GLY A 68 3.23 -0.12 -1.70
N ILE A 69 3.23 -1.42 -1.96
CA ILE A 69 4.16 -2.37 -1.36
C ILE A 69 4.92 -3.04 -2.50
N GLU A 70 6.24 -3.06 -2.39
CA GLU A 70 7.15 -3.72 -3.32
C GLU A 70 8.00 -4.75 -2.58
N LEU A 71 8.16 -5.92 -3.19
CA LEU A 71 9.01 -6.99 -2.69
C LEU A 71 10.27 -7.04 -3.53
N ASP A 72 11.39 -6.62 -2.94
CA ASP A 72 12.68 -6.66 -3.59
C ASP A 72 13.41 -7.99 -3.28
N GLY A 73 13.97 -8.61 -4.32
CA GLY A 73 14.85 -9.77 -4.19
C GLY A 73 16.32 -9.41 -3.98
N SER A 74 16.68 -8.15 -4.13
CA SER A 74 18.05 -7.67 -4.12
C SER A 74 18.11 -6.28 -3.49
N VAL A 75 18.18 -6.23 -2.16
CA VAL A 75 18.71 -5.03 -1.50
C VAL A 75 20.22 -5.03 -1.72
N HIS A 76 20.63 -4.54 -2.89
CA HIS A 76 21.97 -4.03 -3.07
C HIS A 76 21.90 -2.52 -2.96
N ASN A 77 22.55 -2.02 -1.91
CA ASN A 77 23.09 -0.67 -1.81
C ASN A 77 23.57 -0.21 -3.19
N ASP A 78 22.88 0.76 -3.80
CA ASP A 78 23.42 1.76 -4.72
C ASP A 78 22.26 2.41 -5.47
N SER A 79 21.76 3.54 -4.95
CA SER A 79 21.46 4.76 -5.72
C SER A 79 20.54 5.71 -4.95
N ASP A 80 21.09 6.36 -3.93
CA ASP A 80 20.47 7.49 -3.21
C ASP A 80 20.03 8.65 -4.13
N GLY A 81 20.36 8.63 -5.42
CA GLY A 81 19.94 9.62 -6.41
C GLY A 81 18.76 9.24 -7.32
N TYR A 82 18.50 7.96 -7.58
CA TYR A 82 17.47 7.51 -8.54
C TYR A 82 16.16 7.12 -7.84
N ASP A 83 16.24 6.59 -6.62
CA ASP A 83 15.08 6.19 -5.83
C ASP A 83 14.30 7.39 -5.26
N ASN A 84 15.00 8.49 -4.95
CA ASN A 84 14.36 9.73 -4.48
C ASN A 84 13.42 10.34 -5.53
N ARG A 85 13.82 10.39 -6.81
CA ARG A 85 12.94 10.90 -7.89
C ARG A 85 11.71 10.02 -8.11
N ARG A 86 11.86 8.71 -7.90
CA ARG A 86 10.78 7.73 -8.04
C ARG A 86 9.74 7.89 -6.93
N ASP A 87 10.20 7.96 -5.69
CA ASP A 87 9.33 8.17 -4.54
C ASP A 87 8.67 9.55 -4.60
N ASP A 88 9.41 10.58 -5.05
CA ASP A 88 8.88 11.92 -5.29
C ASP A 88 7.81 11.94 -6.39
N LEU A 89 7.96 11.17 -7.48
CA LEU A 89 6.94 11.08 -8.54
C LEU A 89 5.67 10.35 -8.05
N LEU A 90 5.82 9.22 -7.36
CA LEU A 90 4.68 8.47 -6.84
C LEU A 90 3.93 9.25 -5.75
N TRP A 91 4.65 9.99 -4.91
CA TRP A 91 4.06 10.87 -3.92
C TRP A 91 3.45 12.13 -4.53
N SER A 92 4.15 12.80 -5.46
CA SER A 92 3.67 14.05 -6.07
C SER A 92 2.46 13.82 -6.98
N GLN A 93 2.48 12.79 -7.82
CA GLN A 93 1.44 12.52 -8.82
C GLN A 93 0.30 11.66 -8.30
N TYR A 94 0.60 10.62 -7.51
CA TYR A 94 -0.40 9.63 -7.08
C TYR A 94 -0.74 9.72 -5.60
N LYS A 95 -0.03 10.58 -4.83
CA LYS A 95 -0.15 10.67 -3.36
C LYS A 95 0.02 9.29 -2.71
N MET A 96 0.83 8.44 -3.33
CA MET A 96 1.05 7.06 -2.93
C MET A 96 2.38 6.97 -2.21
N LYS A 97 2.39 6.39 -1.01
CA LYS A 97 3.62 6.09 -0.28
C LYS A 97 4.03 4.64 -0.58
N VAL A 98 5.27 4.45 -1.02
CA VAL A 98 5.81 3.12 -1.32
C VAL A 98 6.58 2.58 -0.12
N TYR A 99 6.34 1.31 0.20
CA TYR A 99 7.03 0.56 1.24
C TYR A 99 7.73 -0.63 0.57
N ARG A 100 9.05 -0.73 0.73
CA ARG A 100 9.86 -1.79 0.13
C ARG A 100 10.25 -2.79 1.21
N PHE A 101 10.10 -4.07 0.93
CA PHE A 101 10.47 -5.16 1.83
C PHE A 101 11.35 -6.16 1.10
N LYS A 102 12.28 -6.80 1.81
CA LYS A 102 12.98 -7.96 1.23
C LYS A 102 12.01 -9.13 1.12
N ASN A 103 12.25 -10.00 0.14
CA ASN A 103 11.51 -11.25 0.01
C ASN A 103 11.53 -12.11 1.29
N GLU A 104 12.64 -12.10 2.03
CA GLU A 104 12.80 -12.84 3.29
C GLU A 104 12.00 -12.24 4.45
N ASP A 105 11.85 -10.92 4.50
CA ASP A 105 11.14 -10.21 5.56
C ASP A 105 9.66 -10.59 5.61
N VAL A 106 9.07 -10.93 4.47
CA VAL A 106 7.66 -11.38 4.32
C VAL A 106 7.33 -12.57 5.23
N PHE A 107 8.32 -13.40 5.54
CA PHE A 107 8.14 -14.58 6.36
C PHE A 107 8.30 -14.32 7.87
N THR A 108 8.60 -13.08 8.25
CA THR A 108 8.79 -12.68 9.64
C THR A 108 7.54 -12.00 10.24
N PRO A 109 7.39 -11.99 11.57
CA PRO A 109 6.35 -11.20 12.23
C PRO A 109 6.44 -9.69 11.94
N ALA A 110 7.65 -9.17 11.69
CA ALA A 110 7.87 -7.75 11.42
C ALA A 110 7.11 -7.26 10.18
N PHE A 111 7.03 -8.08 9.13
CA PHE A 111 6.22 -7.74 7.94
C PHE A 111 4.73 -7.62 8.29
N THR A 112 4.20 -8.56 9.08
CA THR A 112 2.80 -8.54 9.52
C THR A 112 2.50 -7.28 10.33
N GLN A 113 3.39 -6.92 11.26
CA GLN A 113 3.27 -5.70 12.06
C GLN A 113 3.32 -4.44 11.18
N ALA A 114 4.23 -4.39 10.20
CA ALA A 114 4.31 -3.25 9.28
C ALA A 114 3.01 -3.04 8.48
N ILE A 115 2.38 -4.12 8.01
CA ILE A 115 1.09 -4.02 7.31
C ILE A 115 -0.02 -3.49 8.23
N TRP A 116 -0.06 -3.94 9.49
CA TRP A 116 -0.96 -3.39 10.50
C TRP A 116 -0.75 -1.88 10.70
N ASP A 117 0.49 -1.45 10.92
CA ASP A 117 0.83 -0.05 11.15
C ASP A 117 0.45 0.83 9.94
N ILE A 118 0.66 0.32 8.71
CA ILE A 118 0.26 1.01 7.48
C ILE A 118 -1.27 1.21 7.44
N CYS A 119 -2.05 0.17 7.78
CA CYS A 119 -3.51 0.27 7.77
C CYS A 119 -4.04 1.20 8.86
N ILE A 120 -3.47 1.14 10.08
CA ILE A 120 -3.87 1.99 11.20
C ILE A 120 -3.62 3.47 10.91
N ARG A 121 -2.46 3.82 10.36
CA ARG A 121 -2.15 5.22 9.99
C ARG A 121 -3.21 5.83 9.07
N GLY A 122 -3.76 5.04 8.16
CA GLY A 122 -4.83 5.51 7.29
C GLY A 122 -6.15 5.79 8.02
N VAL A 123 -6.42 5.08 9.12
CA VAL A 123 -7.55 5.36 10.01
C VAL A 123 -7.32 6.68 10.73
N ASP A 124 -6.14 6.88 11.31
CA ASP A 124 -5.79 8.13 12.02
C ASP A 124 -5.91 9.35 11.10
N ASP A 125 -5.36 9.27 9.88
CA ASP A 125 -5.46 10.33 8.87
C ASP A 125 -6.93 10.63 8.50
N TYR A 126 -7.77 9.60 8.43
CA TYR A 126 -9.20 9.76 8.14
C TYR A 126 -9.95 10.41 9.31
N ILE A 127 -9.66 10.01 10.55
CA ILE A 127 -10.21 10.63 11.76
C ILE A 127 -9.81 12.11 11.83
N VAL A 128 -8.54 12.41 11.60
CA VAL A 128 -8.01 13.79 11.57
C VAL A 128 -8.72 14.61 10.50
N LYS A 129 -8.92 14.06 9.30
CA LYS A 129 -9.64 14.74 8.22
C LYS A 129 -11.09 15.05 8.61
N ILE A 130 -11.82 14.09 9.18
CA ILE A 130 -13.20 14.32 9.62
C ILE A 130 -13.24 15.37 10.74
N ALA A 131 -12.35 15.28 11.72
CA ALA A 131 -12.22 16.25 12.79
C ALA A 131 -12.02 17.68 12.25
N TYR A 132 -11.13 17.82 11.27
CA TYR A 132 -10.87 19.09 10.60
C TYR A 132 -12.10 19.62 9.84
N GLU A 133 -12.79 18.78 9.07
CA GLU A 133 -13.98 19.17 8.30
C GLU A 133 -15.16 19.58 9.19
N ALA A 134 -15.36 18.88 10.30
CA ALA A 134 -16.40 19.21 11.26
C ALA A 134 -16.12 20.53 11.97
N GLN A 135 -14.88 20.76 12.40
CA GLN A 135 -14.47 22.05 12.98
C GLN A 135 -14.72 23.20 11.99
N ARG A 136 -14.35 23.02 10.72
CA ARG A 136 -14.61 24.02 9.66
C ARG A 136 -16.10 24.31 9.45
N SER A 137 -16.95 23.34 9.75
CA SER A 137 -18.40 23.42 9.58
C SER A 137 -19.14 23.80 10.87
N GLY A 138 -18.42 24.09 11.96
CA GLY A 138 -19.00 24.39 13.27
C GLY A 138 -19.64 23.19 13.97
N ILE A 139 -19.30 21.96 13.56
CA ILE A 139 -19.83 20.70 14.11
C ILE A 139 -18.86 20.16 15.17
N THR A 140 -19.37 19.91 16.37
CA THR A 140 -18.61 19.24 17.44
C THR A 140 -18.71 17.73 17.26
N ILE A 141 -17.58 17.02 17.15
CA ILE A 141 -17.58 15.55 17.07
C ILE A 141 -17.13 14.91 18.38
N ASN A 142 -17.87 13.90 18.80
CA ASN A 142 -17.54 13.11 19.98
C ASN A 142 -16.62 11.94 19.59
N ALA A 143 -15.38 11.94 20.12
CA ALA A 143 -14.33 10.97 19.85
C ALA A 143 -14.73 9.49 20.06
N LYS A 144 -15.77 9.22 20.86
CA LYS A 144 -16.26 7.86 21.15
C LYS A 144 -16.77 7.09 19.91
N HIS A 145 -17.06 7.77 18.80
CA HIS A 145 -17.55 7.15 17.58
C HIS A 145 -16.47 6.81 16.56
N PHE A 146 -15.20 7.16 16.82
CA PHE A 146 -14.11 7.00 15.85
C PHE A 146 -13.21 5.79 16.11
N MET A 147 -13.40 5.05 17.20
CA MET A 147 -12.60 3.84 17.44
C MET A 147 -13.08 2.69 16.55
N PRO A 148 -12.17 1.98 15.86
CA PRO A 148 -12.52 0.69 15.30
C PRO A 148 -12.85 -0.24 16.47
N ILE A 149 -13.94 -0.96 16.30
CA ILE A 149 -14.64 -1.71 17.35
C ILE A 149 -13.65 -2.63 18.10
N PRO A 150 -13.52 -2.51 19.45
CA PRO A 150 -12.64 -3.36 20.27
C PRO A 150 -12.84 -4.88 20.09
N SER A 151 -13.98 -5.31 19.52
CA SER A 151 -14.29 -6.71 19.24
C SER A 151 -13.43 -7.33 18.13
N LEU A 152 -12.88 -6.52 17.20
CA LEU A 152 -11.99 -7.02 16.14
C LEU A 152 -10.59 -7.31 16.67
N ILE A 153 -10.06 -6.49 17.59
CA ILE A 153 -8.74 -6.70 18.21
C ILE A 153 -8.73 -8.00 19.03
N LYS A 154 -9.78 -8.26 19.84
CA LYS A 154 -9.88 -9.49 20.63
C LYS A 154 -9.87 -10.80 19.82
N LYS A 155 -10.30 -10.77 18.55
CA LYS A 155 -10.34 -11.96 17.69
C LYS A 155 -8.96 -12.36 17.15
N TYR A 156 -8.02 -11.41 17.09
CA TYR A 156 -6.67 -11.61 16.53
C TYR A 156 -5.55 -11.52 17.57
N THR A 157 -5.88 -11.23 18.84
CA THR A 157 -4.93 -11.24 19.97
C THR A 157 -5.23 -12.36 20.98
N ALA A 158 -6.11 -13.30 20.66
CA ALA A 158 -6.29 -14.51 21.45
C ALA A 158 -5.30 -15.56 20.95
N GLU A 159 -4.27 -15.81 21.75
CA GLU A 159 -3.36 -16.96 21.66
C GLU A 159 -4.12 -18.30 21.69
#